data_AF-A0A842MPK0-F1
#
_entry.id   AF-A0A842MPK0-F1
#
_cell.length_a   1.000
_cell.length_b   1.000
_cell.length_c   1.000
_cell.angle_alpha   90.00
_cell.angle_beta   90.00
_cell.angle_gamma   90.00
#
_symmetry.space_group_name_H-M   'P 1'
#
loop_
_entity.id
_entity.type
_entity.pdbx_description
1 polymer ?
#
loop_
_entity_poly.entity_id
_entity_poly.type
_entity_poly.pdbx_seq_one_letter_code
_entity_poly.pdbx_strand_id
1 'polypeptide(L)' 'MKCPYCGCEDVVKAGKRYNKHVVKQIYKCNGCKRRFVERDGFEKMMYPKEIILKVLHLYAEGLSLSKIRDYIWQHEG' A
#
# COMPACT_ATOMS: atom_id res chain seq x y z
N MET A 1 15.52 -5.34 3.77
CA MET A 1 15.00 -4.38 2.77
C MET A 1 16.18 -3.82 1.99
N LYS A 2 16.08 -3.72 0.66
CA LYS A 2 17.12 -3.11 -0.20
C LYS A 2 16.62 -1.78 -0.76
N CYS A 3 17.52 -0.82 -0.93
CA CYS A 3 17.19 0.42 -1.59
C CYS A 3 16.78 0.15 -3.04
N PRO A 4 15.58 0.55 -3.48
CA PRO A 4 15.09 0.24 -4.82
C PRO A 4 15.74 1.08 -5.92
N TYR A 5 16.62 2.02 -5.56
CA TYR A 5 17.32 2.89 -6.50
C TYR A 5 18.79 2.51 -6.72
N CYS A 6 19.45 1.94 -5.70
CA CYS A 6 20.87 1.61 -5.78
C CYS A 6 21.24 0.23 -5.21
N GLY A 7 20.27 -0.55 -4.72
CA GLY A 7 20.49 -1.91 -4.20
C GLY A 7 21.12 -1.98 -2.80
N CYS A 8 21.59 -0.86 -2.24
CA CYS A 8 22.23 -0.80 -0.92
C CYS A 8 21.31 -1.36 0.19
N GLU A 9 21.90 -2.13 1.11
CA GLU A 9 21.21 -2.77 2.24
C GLU A 9 21.16 -1.87 3.48
N ASP A 10 22.02 -0.86 3.56
CA ASP A 10 22.02 0.13 4.64
C ASP A 10 20.85 1.12 4.48
N VAL A 11 19.73 0.73 5.08
CA VAL A 11 18.44 1.43 5.02
C VAL A 11 17.90 1.61 6.44
N VAL A 12 17.57 2.85 6.78
CA VAL A 12 17.04 3.23 8.11
C VAL A 12 15.62 3.77 8.02
N LYS A 13 14.86 3.66 9.12
CA LYS A 13 13.53 4.29 9.24
C LYS A 13 13.68 5.82 9.29
N ALA A 14 12.86 6.54 8.52
CA ALA A 14 12.94 7.98 8.33
C ALA A 14 11.55 8.66 8.41
N GLY A 15 10.78 8.30 9.44
CA GLY A 15 9.43 8.81 9.67
C GLY A 15 8.33 8.00 8.98
N LYS A 16 7.12 8.55 8.92
CA LYS A 16 5.95 7.88 8.37
C LYS A 16 5.21 8.82 7.40
N ARG A 17 4.62 8.25 6.36
CA ARG A 17 3.69 8.92 5.45
C ARG A 17 2.28 8.57 5.88
N TYR A 18 1.44 9.58 6.01
CA TYR A 18 0.04 9.43 6.41
C TYR A 18 -0.86 9.80 5.23
N ASN A 19 -1.90 9.02 5.01
CA ASN A 19 -3.09 9.46 4.29
C ASN A 19 -4.32 9.20 5.20
N LYS A 20 -5.53 9.42 4.69
CA LYS A 20 -6.77 9.24 5.46
C LYS A 20 -6.98 7.82 6.01
N HIS A 21 -6.45 6.79 5.35
CA HIS A 21 -6.76 5.38 5.64
C HIS A 21 -5.55 4.51 6.01
N VAL A 22 -4.33 4.96 5.69
CA VAL A 22 -3.11 4.15 5.75
C VAL A 22 -1.94 4.99 6.22
N VAL A 23 -1.11 4.38 7.07
CA VAL A 23 0.19 4.92 7.46
C VAL A 23 1.29 4.03 6.89
N LYS A 24 2.11 4.57 5.99
CA LYS A 24 3.26 3.85 5.40
C LYS A 24 4.57 4.30 6.05
N GLN A 25 5.43 3.35 6.39
CA GLN A 25 6.77 3.66 6.89
C GLN A 25 7.63 4.24 5.76
N ILE A 26 8.27 5.38 6.03
CA ILE A 26 9.29 5.94 5.14
C ILE A 26 10.64 5.39 5.58
N TYR A 27 11.45 5.01 4.60
CA TYR A 27 12.81 4.56 4.76
C TYR A 27 13.76 5.52 4.04
N LYS A 28 14.99 5.63 4.53
CA LYS A 28 16.08 6.37 3.90
C LYS A 28 17.23 5.41 3.66
N CYS A 29 17.75 5.39 2.44
CA CYS A 29 19.00 4.69 2.14
C CYS A 29 20.19 5.55 2.55
N ASN A 30 21.15 4.98 3.27
CA ASN A 30 22.38 5.68 3.63
C ASN A 30 23.40 5.72 2.50
N GLY A 31 23.34 4.80 1.53
CA GLY A 31 24.16 4.83 0.31
C GLY A 31 23.80 5.98 -0.62
N CYS A 32 22.59 5.99 -1.19
CA CYS A 32 22.17 7.02 -2.16
C CYS A 32 21.39 8.20 -1.56
N LYS A 33 21.18 8.22 -0.23
CA LYS A 33 20.48 9.27 0.54
C LYS A 33 19.00 9.50 0.18
N ARG A 34 18.43 8.75 -0.77
CA ARG A 34 17.02 8.83 -1.18
C ARG A 34 16.10 8.24 -0.12
N ARG A 35 14.88 8.80 -0.05
CA ARG A 35 13.77 8.26 0.75
C ARG A 35 12.81 7.47 -0.13
N PHE A 36 12.23 6.41 0.44
CA PHE A 36 11.24 5.59 -0.22
C PHE A 36 10.31 4.93 0.79
N VAL A 37 9.15 4.49 0.33
CA VAL A 37 8.31 3.53 1.05
C VAL A 37 8.58 2.14 0.50
N GLU A 38 8.22 1.12 1.28
CA GLU A 38 8.25 -0.27 0.78
C GLU A 38 7.44 -0.41 -0.51
N ARG A 39 8.01 -1.12 -1.49
CA ARG A 39 7.37 -1.41 -2.77
C ARG A 39 6.55 -2.69 -2.65
N ASP A 40 5.35 -2.54 -2.12
CA ASP A 40 4.38 -3.62 -1.88
C ASP A 40 3.42 -3.84 -3.06
N GLY A 41 3.57 -3.12 -4.17
CA GLY A 41 2.65 -3.14 -5.31
C GLY A 41 1.42 -2.25 -5.13
N PHE A 42 1.28 -1.57 -3.98
CA PHE A 42 0.20 -0.63 -3.68
C PHE A 42 0.75 0.79 -3.49
N GLU A 43 1.75 1.15 -4.29
CA GLU A 43 2.28 2.52 -4.32
C GLU A 43 1.20 3.49 -4.80
N LYS A 44 1.15 4.67 -4.17
CA LYS A 44 0.20 5.76 -4.50
C LYS A 44 -1.28 5.40 -4.33
N MET A 45 -1.60 4.25 -3.74
CA MET A 45 -2.97 3.89 -3.39
C MET A 45 -3.45 4.63 -2.14
N MET A 46 -4.74 4.99 -2.15
CA MET A 46 -5.39 5.72 -1.06
C MET A 46 -5.92 4.80 0.03
N TYR A 47 -6.54 3.68 -0.36
CA TYR A 47 -7.13 2.69 0.54
C TYR A 47 -6.10 1.63 0.97
N PRO A 48 -6.34 0.92 2.09
CA PRO A 48 -5.55 -0.23 2.50
C PRO A 48 -5.52 -1.30 1.39
N LYS A 49 -4.40 -2.00 1.26
CA LYS A 49 -4.20 -3.03 0.22
C LYS A 49 -5.22 -4.17 0.35
N GLU A 50 -5.66 -4.43 1.57
CA GLU A 50 -6.63 -5.47 1.94
C GLU A 50 -7.99 -5.18 1.30
N ILE A 51 -8.47 -3.92 1.38
CA ILE A 51 -9.73 -3.49 0.76
C ILE A 51 -9.63 -3.58 -0.77
N ILE A 52 -8.52 -3.11 -1.33
CA ILE A 52 -8.30 -3.13 -2.79
C ILE A 52 -8.30 -4.57 -3.32
N LEU A 53 -7.55 -5.47 -2.68
CA LEU A 53 -7.50 -6.88 -3.05
C LEU A 53 -8.86 -7.56 -2.95
N LYS A 54 -9.61 -7.28 -1.88
CA LYS A 54 -10.96 -7.82 -1.66
C LYS A 54 -11.94 -7.37 -2.75
N VAL A 55 -11.91 -6.09 -3.13
CA VAL A 55 -12.73 -5.57 -4.24
C VAL A 55 -12.36 -6.25 -5.57
N LEU A 56 -11.06 -6.41 -5.85
CA LEU A 56 -10.60 -7.08 -7.07
C LEU A 56 -10.99 -8.56 -7.10
N HIS A 57 -10.91 -9.25 -5.96
CA HIS A 57 -11.35 -10.64 -5.81
C HIS A 57 -12.83 -10.80 -6.13
N LEU A 58 -13.70 -10.03 -5.47
CA LEU A 58 -15.15 -10.10 -5.69
C LEU A 58 -15.53 -9.75 -7.13
N TYR A 59 -14.81 -8.81 -7.75
CA TYR A 59 -15.00 -8.49 -9.16
C TYR A 59 -14.61 -9.67 -10.06
N ALA A 60 -13.48 -10.32 -9.78
CA ALA A 60 -13.05 -11.51 -10.50
C ALA A 60 -14.01 -12.71 -10.33
N GLU A 61 -14.69 -12.81 -9.19
CA GLU A 61 -15.76 -13.78 -8.93
C GLU A 61 -17.08 -13.46 -9.66
N GLY A 62 -17.15 -12.31 -10.34
CA GLY A 62 -18.29 -11.92 -11.18
C GLY A 62 -19.38 -11.14 -10.44
N LEU A 63 -19.11 -10.62 -9.23
CA LEU A 63 -20.06 -9.74 -8.57
C LEU A 63 -20.15 -8.40 -9.31
N SER A 64 -21.37 -7.87 -9.40
CA SER A 64 -21.58 -6.51 -9.91
C SER A 64 -21.01 -5.48 -8.92
N LEU A 65 -20.59 -4.32 -9.45
CA LEU A 65 -20.04 -3.23 -8.64
C LEU A 65 -21.00 -2.80 -7.51
N SER A 66 -22.31 -2.85 -7.74
CA SER A 66 -23.32 -2.54 -6.70
C SER A 66 -23.25 -3.56 -5.54
N LYS A 67 -23.20 -4.86 -5.84
CA LYS A 67 -23.06 -5.90 -4.82
C LYS A 67 -21.73 -5.80 -4.08
N ILE A 68 -20.65 -5.47 -4.79
CA ILE A 68 -19.33 -5.25 -4.17
C ILE A 68 -19.40 -4.06 -3.21
N ARG A 69 -19.97 -2.94 -3.63
CA ARG A 69 -20.17 -1.76 -2.76
C ARG A 69 -20.95 -2.14 -1.51
N ASP A 70 -22.08 -2.84 -1.67
CA ASP A 70 -22.94 -3.23 -0.56
C ASP A 70 -22.20 -4.20 0.40
N TYR A 71 -21.40 -5.13 -0.14
CA TYR A 71 -20.55 -6.02 0.64
C TYR A 71 -19.48 -5.25 1.43
N ILE A 72 -18.76 -4.31 0.79
CA ILE A 72 -17.75 -3.49 1.45
C ILE A 72 -18.37 -2.66 2.57
N TRP A 73 -19.54 -2.04 2.34
CA TRP A 73 -20.27 -1.30 3.38
C TRP A 73 -20.67 -2.19 4.57
N GLN A 74 -21.13 -3.41 4.30
CA GLN A 74 -21.57 -4.34 5.36
C GLN A 74 -20.41 -4.90 6.19
N HIS A 75 -19.22 -5.06 5.60
CA HIS A 75 -18.11 -5.79 6.23
C HIS A 75 -16.89 -4.94 6.60
N GLU A 76 -16.70 -3.77 5.97
CA GLU A 76 -15.51 -2.91 6.15
C GLU A 76 -15.85 -1.50 6.66
N GLY A 77 -17.14 -1.14 6.78
CA GLY A 77 -17.63 0.13 7.33
C GLY A 77 -17.84 1.22 6.29
#